data_AF-A0A3D6AMW2-F1
#
_entry.id   AF-A0A3D6AMW2-F1
#
_cell.length_a   1.000
_cell.length_b   1.000
_cell.length_c   1.000
_cell.angle_alpha   90.00
_cell.angle_beta   90.00
_cell.angle_gamma   90.00
#
_symmetry.space_group_name_H-M   'P 1'
#
loop_
_entity.id
_entity.type
_entity.pdbx_description
1 polymer ?
#
loop_
_entity_poly.entity_id
_entity_poly.type
_entity_poly.pdbx_seq_one_letter_code
_entity_poly.pdbx_strand_id
1 'polypeptide(L)'
;MTCPEHDELSAYMDDMLPPGEGERLASHLPNCPICRQRLNELNALRLSLRELPSPALGFDLAARLEGRLNSASSRRQPARPSWFVWAPGGLVAMMGLAAGVWLGSLLIGGAAGMPSSTLTLRVFDPVPPGGLCAVPELCRVTKGSQ
;
A
#
# COMPACT_ATOMS: atom_id res chain seq x y z
N MET A 1 33.48 -12.98 18.31
CA MET A 1 32.22 -12.28 18.00
C MET A 1 32.19 -12.09 16.50
N THR A 2 31.19 -12.63 15.82
CA THR A 2 31.10 -12.62 14.35
C THR A 2 30.88 -11.18 13.88
N CYS A 3 31.56 -10.77 12.80
CA CYS A 3 31.30 -9.47 12.20
C CYS A 3 29.98 -9.53 11.40
N PRO A 4 29.16 -8.47 11.45
CA PRO A 4 27.94 -8.33 10.65
C PRO A 4 28.23 -8.32 9.15
N GLU A 5 27.21 -8.66 8.37
CA GLU A 5 27.27 -8.55 6.91
C GLU A 5 27.18 -7.09 6.44
N HIS A 6 27.50 -6.86 5.17
CA HIS A 6 27.46 -5.51 4.60
C HIS A 6 26.05 -4.91 4.60
N ASP A 7 25.04 -5.73 4.31
CA ASP A 7 23.64 -5.30 4.25
C ASP A 7 23.12 -4.85 5.61
N GLU A 8 23.55 -5.51 6.70
CA GLU A 8 23.21 -5.10 8.07
C GLU A 8 23.84 -3.75 8.43
N LEU A 9 25.09 -3.50 8.02
CA LEU A 9 25.75 -2.20 8.20
C LEU A 9 25.04 -1.08 7.41
N SER A 10 24.57 -1.38 6.19
CA SER A 10 23.77 -0.44 5.40
C SER A 10 22.42 -0.18 6.06
N ALA A 11 21.71 -1.22 6.47
CA ALA A 11 20.42 -1.11 7.15
C ALA A 11 20.53 -0.33 8.47
N TYR A 12 21.64 -0.49 9.20
CA TYR A 12 21.95 0.32 10.37
C TYR A 12 22.10 1.81 10.05
N MET A 13 22.84 2.13 8.98
CA MET A 13 23.05 3.52 8.53
C MET A 13 21.74 4.20 8.08
N ASP A 14 20.78 3.42 7.59
CA ASP A 14 19.48 3.88 7.11
C ASP A 14 18.36 3.82 8.18
N ASP A 15 18.69 3.43 9.42
CA ASP A 15 17.73 3.24 10.53
C ASP A 15 16.62 2.22 10.20
N MET A 16 16.99 1.17 9.46
CA MET A 16 16.11 0.11 8.95
C MET A 16 16.28 -1.23 9.67
N LEU A 17 17.12 -1.29 10.70
CA LEU A 17 17.27 -2.48 11.53
C LEU A 17 16.16 -2.56 12.60
N PRO A 18 15.70 -3.77 12.96
CA PRO A 18 14.94 -3.98 14.19
C PRO A 18 15.70 -3.46 15.42
N PRO A 19 15.02 -2.93 16.44
CA PRO A 19 15.67 -2.28 17.58
C PRO A 19 16.69 -3.18 18.30
N GLY A 20 16.38 -4.48 18.47
CA GLY A 20 17.28 -5.42 19.12
C GLY A 20 18.53 -5.78 18.31
N GLU A 21 18.49 -5.64 16.98
CA GLU A 21 19.66 -5.85 16.12
C GLU A 21 20.51 -4.57 16.05
N GLY A 22 19.86 -3.41 16.01
CA GLY A 22 20.50 -2.10 16.09
C GLY A 22 21.32 -1.93 17.38
N GLU A 23 20.77 -2.32 18.54
CA GLU A 23 21.50 -2.27 19.82
C GLU A 23 22.72 -3.20 19.85
N ARG A 24 22.59 -4.41 19.31
CA ARG A 24 23.71 -5.36 19.19
C ARG A 24 24.83 -4.78 18.34
N LEU A 25 24.49 -4.24 17.17
CA LEU A 25 25.47 -3.63 16.28
C LEU A 25 26.11 -2.38 16.89
N ALA A 26 25.33 -1.54 17.57
CA ALA A 26 25.84 -0.38 18.30
C ALA A 26 26.85 -0.78 19.39
N SER A 27 26.62 -1.89 20.09
CA SER A 27 27.58 -2.43 21.07
C SER A 27 28.83 -3.07 20.43
N HIS A 28 28.73 -3.52 19.18
CA HIS A 28 29.82 -4.14 18.43
C HIS A 28 30.79 -3.10 17.85
N LEU A 29 30.29 -1.98 17.33
CA LEU A 29 31.07 -0.94 16.65
C LEU A 29 32.29 -0.39 17.44
N PRO A 30 32.23 -0.16 18.77
CA PRO A 30 33.38 0.27 19.55
C PRO A 30 34.51 -0.76 19.59
N ASN A 31 34.15 -2.05 19.50
CA ASN A 31 35.04 -3.18 19.69
C ASN A 31 35.61 -3.72 18.36
N CYS A 32 35.07 -3.31 17.21
CA CYS A 32 35.51 -3.81 15.90
C CYS A 32 35.91 -2.65 14.95
N PRO A 33 37.22 -2.44 14.71
CA PRO A 33 37.69 -1.38 13.82
C PRO A 33 37.31 -1.62 12.35
N ILE A 34 37.18 -2.88 11.93
CA ILE A 34 36.82 -3.26 10.55
C ILE A 34 35.40 -2.80 10.22
N CYS A 35 34.44 -3.11 11.09
CA CYS A 35 33.04 -2.71 10.92
C CYS A 35 32.88 -1.20 10.94
N ARG A 36 33.64 -0.51 11.82
CA ARG A 36 33.68 0.96 11.86
C ARG A 36 34.24 1.57 10.58
N GLN A 37 35.31 0.99 10.01
CA GLN A 37 35.85 1.44 8.73
C GLN A 37 34.82 1.28 7.60
N ARG A 38 34.18 0.11 7.49
CA ARG A 38 33.14 -0.14 6.48
C ARG A 38 31.96 0.82 6.60
N LEU A 39 31.52 1.11 7.82
CA LEU A 39 30.45 2.07 8.09
C LEU A 39 30.86 3.50 7.70
N ASN A 40 32.13 3.87 7.92
CA ASN A 40 32.65 5.16 7.47
C ASN A 40 32.72 5.26 5.94
N GLU A 41 33.09 4.19 5.24
CA GLU A 41 33.10 4.12 3.77
C GLU A 41 31.69 4.32 3.20
N LEU A 42 30.68 3.66 3.78
CA LEU A 42 29.27 3.84 3.42
C LEU A 42 28.80 5.30 3.64
N ASN A 43 29.16 5.89 4.79
CA ASN A 43 28.83 7.29 5.08
C ASN A 43 29.50 8.26 4.11
N ALA A 44 30.77 8.04 3.76
CA ALA A 44 31.49 8.86 2.79
C ALA A 44 30.80 8.80 1.41
N LEU A 45 30.40 7.61 0.98
CA LEU A 45 29.63 7.43 -0.26
C LEU A 45 28.30 8.19 -0.20
N ARG A 46 27.55 8.07 0.90
CA ARG A 46 26.29 8.80 1.11
C ARG A 46 26.45 10.32 1.03
N LEU A 47 27.54 10.86 1.58
CA LEU A 47 27.84 12.29 1.50
C LEU A 47 28.15 12.71 0.07
N SER A 48 28.98 11.95 -0.65
CA SER A 48 29.29 12.25 -2.06
C SER A 48 28.05 12.23 -2.96
N LEU A 49 27.11 11.32 -2.71
CA LEU A 49 25.84 11.27 -3.44
C LEU A 49 24.93 12.47 -3.14
N ARG A 50 25.00 13.03 -1.93
CA ARG A 50 24.23 14.23 -1.56
C ARG A 50 24.79 15.51 -2.17
N GLU A 51 26.06 15.52 -2.53
CA GLU A 51 26.70 16.67 -3.20
C GLU A 51 26.33 16.77 -4.68
N LEU A 52 25.72 15.72 -5.25
CA LEU A 52 25.25 15.75 -6.64
C LEU A 52 24.18 16.84 -6.83
N PRO A 53 24.22 17.57 -7.97
CA PRO A 53 23.22 18.58 -8.25
C PRO A 53 21.82 17.96 -8.35
N SER A 54 20.85 18.60 -7.70
CA SER A 54 19.45 18.18 -7.80
C SER A 54 18.93 18.42 -9.22
N PRO A 55 18.24 17.45 -9.85
CA PRO A 55 17.68 17.64 -11.18
C PRO A 55 16.61 18.73 -11.15
N ALA A 56 16.71 19.68 -12.08
CA ALA A 56 15.67 20.69 -12.27
C ALA A 56 14.41 20.04 -12.85
N LEU A 57 13.29 20.16 -12.15
CA LEU A 57 12.02 19.53 -12.53
C LEU A 57 11.35 20.19 -13.75
N GLY A 58 11.87 21.31 -14.27
CA GLY A 58 11.32 22.04 -15.42
C GLY A 58 9.96 22.72 -15.17
N PHE A 59 9.40 22.59 -13.96
CA PHE A 59 8.18 23.23 -13.50
C PHE A 59 8.21 23.38 -11.97
N ASP A 60 7.35 24.27 -11.45
CA ASP A 60 7.18 24.44 -10.02
C ASP A 60 6.35 23.31 -9.41
N LEU A 61 7.03 22.32 -8.83
CA LEU A 61 6.39 21.21 -8.11
C LEU A 61 5.77 21.69 -6.80
N ALA A 62 6.36 22.67 -6.12
CA ALA A 62 5.88 23.15 -4.82
C ALA A 62 4.49 23.78 -4.97
N ALA A 63 4.30 24.65 -5.95
CA ALA A 63 3.00 25.26 -6.25
C ALA A 63 1.92 24.21 -6.58
N ARG A 64 2.27 23.13 -7.32
CA ARG A 64 1.32 22.04 -7.62
C ARG A 64 0.97 21.20 -6.39
N LEU A 65 1.92 21.01 -5.49
CA LEU A 65 1.74 20.17 -4.30
C LEU A 65 0.97 20.91 -3.20
N GLU A 66 1.21 22.21 -3.04
CA GLU A 66 0.58 23.05 -2.02
C GLU A 66 -0.95 23.01 -2.12
N GLY A 67 -1.51 23.09 -3.35
CA GLY A 67 -2.95 22.94 -3.57
C GLY A 67 -3.50 21.57 -3.14
N ARG A 68 -2.70 20.50 -3.23
CA ARG A 68 -3.11 19.15 -2.79
C ARG A 68 -2.97 18.94 -1.29
N LEU A 69 -1.92 19.48 -0.67
CA LEU A 69 -1.72 19.39 0.78
C LEU A 69 -2.78 20.20 1.54
N ASN A 70 -3.11 21.40 1.04
CA ASN A 70 -4.15 22.25 1.64
C ASN A 70 -5.57 21.68 1.47
N SER A 71 -5.85 21.02 0.35
CA SER A 71 -7.14 20.35 0.15
C SER A 71 -7.27 19.05 0.95
N ALA A 72 -6.16 18.31 1.16
CA ALA A 72 -6.14 17.14 2.03
C ALA A 72 -6.33 17.52 3.52
N SER A 73 -5.72 18.61 3.98
CA SER A 73 -5.91 19.10 5.36
C SER A 73 -7.32 19.65 5.60
N SER A 74 -7.91 20.29 4.59
CA SER A 74 -9.31 20.77 4.64
C SER A 74 -10.34 19.65 4.57
N ARG A 75 -9.98 18.44 4.13
CA ARG A 75 -10.86 17.25 4.14
C ARG A 75 -10.84 16.51 5.49
N ARG A 76 -10.51 17.20 6.59
CA ARG A 76 -10.99 16.75 7.90
C ARG A 76 -12.51 16.81 7.88
N GLN A 77 -13.14 15.68 7.58
CA GLN A 77 -14.59 15.54 7.69
C GLN A 77 -14.98 16.06 9.09
N PRO A 78 -15.98 16.96 9.19
CA PRO A 78 -16.45 17.39 10.50
C PRO A 78 -16.80 16.13 11.27
N ALA A 79 -16.17 15.94 12.44
CA ALA A 79 -16.48 14.86 13.34
C ALA A 79 -17.97 14.97 13.67
N ARG A 80 -18.79 14.17 12.99
CA ARG A 80 -20.23 14.15 13.25
C ARG A 80 -20.38 13.69 14.69
N PRO A 81 -20.95 14.51 15.57
CA PRO A 81 -20.95 14.21 16.98
C PRO A 81 -21.76 12.93 17.19
N SER A 82 -21.17 11.96 17.88
CA SER A 82 -21.65 10.58 17.98
C SER A 82 -23.10 10.45 18.49
N TRP A 83 -23.61 11.43 19.23
CA TRP A 83 -25.00 11.48 19.70
C TRP A 83 -26.06 11.62 18.58
N PHE A 84 -25.72 12.22 17.44
CA PHE A 84 -26.64 12.32 16.29
C PHE A 84 -26.78 11.01 15.52
N VAL A 85 -25.88 10.04 15.74
CA VAL A 85 -25.97 8.70 15.12
C VAL A 85 -27.07 7.86 15.80
N TRP A 86 -27.42 8.17 17.05
CA TRP A 86 -28.38 7.36 17.84
C TRP A 86 -29.78 7.98 17.93
N ALA A 87 -29.99 9.23 17.52
CA ALA A 87 -31.26 9.91 17.76
C ALA A 87 -32.42 9.58 16.78
N PRO A 88 -32.21 9.24 15.48
CA PRO A 88 -33.33 8.85 14.62
C PRO A 88 -33.19 7.47 13.94
N GLY A 89 -32.20 6.64 14.31
CA GLY A 89 -31.93 5.36 13.63
C GLY A 89 -33.03 4.30 13.77
N GLY A 90 -33.81 4.33 14.86
CA GLY A 90 -34.83 3.31 15.13
C GLY A 90 -36.05 3.38 14.21
N LEU A 91 -36.51 4.59 13.87
CA LEU A 91 -37.69 4.77 13.03
C LEU A 91 -37.39 4.55 11.53
N VAL A 92 -36.20 4.94 11.06
CA VAL A 92 -35.81 4.77 9.66
C VAL A 92 -35.48 3.30 9.35
N ALA A 93 -34.84 2.58 10.28
CA ALA A 93 -34.54 1.15 10.11
C ALA A 93 -35.81 0.28 10.08
N MET A 94 -36.79 0.57 10.95
CA MET A 94 -38.09 -0.12 10.96
C MET A 94 -38.86 0.07 9.64
N MET A 95 -38.91 1.30 9.11
CA MET A 95 -39.61 1.59 7.86
C MET A 95 -38.95 0.89 6.67
N GLY A 96 -37.61 0.83 6.64
CA GLY A 96 -36.85 0.14 5.61
C GLY A 96 -37.09 -1.38 5.60
N LEU A 97 -37.10 -2.02 6.78
CA LEU A 97 -37.38 -3.46 6.88
C LEU A 97 -38.82 -3.79 6.48
N ALA A 98 -39.81 -2.99 6.88
CA ALA A 98 -41.21 -3.20 6.49
C ALA A 98 -41.42 -3.06 4.98
N ALA A 99 -40.86 -2.00 4.36
CA ALA A 99 -40.93 -1.81 2.92
C ALA A 99 -40.19 -2.93 2.16
N GLY A 100 -39.02 -3.34 2.63
CA GLY A 100 -38.24 -4.44 2.05
C GLY A 100 -38.95 -5.78 2.10
N VAL A 101 -39.58 -6.12 3.23
CA VAL A 101 -40.38 -7.36 3.38
C VAL A 101 -41.61 -7.32 2.48
N TRP A 102 -42.28 -6.18 2.36
CA TRP A 102 -43.47 -6.02 1.52
C TRP A 102 -43.14 -6.13 0.02
N LEU A 103 -42.10 -5.44 -0.44
CA LEU A 103 -41.58 -5.55 -1.82
C LEU A 103 -41.02 -6.94 -2.13
N GLY A 104 -40.30 -7.56 -1.18
CA GLY A 104 -39.76 -8.90 -1.31
C GLY A 104 -40.86 -9.97 -1.45
N SER A 105 -41.96 -9.83 -0.71
CA SER A 105 -43.13 -10.71 -0.82
C SER A 105 -43.79 -10.63 -2.20
N LEU A 106 -43.91 -9.42 -2.76
CA LEU A 106 -44.40 -9.19 -4.13
C LEU A 106 -43.49 -9.83 -5.19
N LEU A 107 -42.17 -9.78 -5.00
CA LEU A 107 -41.20 -10.40 -5.92
C LEU A 107 -41.24 -11.93 -5.86
N ILE A 108 -41.37 -12.51 -4.66
CA ILE A 108 -41.45 -13.98 -4.48
C ILE A 108 -42.77 -14.53 -5.01
N GLY A 109 -43.86 -13.76 -4.89
CA GLY A 109 -45.17 -14.12 -5.47
C GLY A 109 -45.25 -13.95 -6.99
N GLY A 110 -44.38 -13.14 -7.60
CA GLY A 110 -44.37 -12.84 -9.04
C GLY A 110 -43.30 -13.57 -9.86
N ALA A 111 -42.39 -14.33 -9.24
CA ALA A 111 -41.21 -14.89 -9.88
C ALA A 111 -41.43 -16.20 -10.68
N ALA A 112 -42.65 -16.45 -11.17
CA ALA A 112 -42.85 -17.47 -12.20
C ALA A 112 -42.53 -16.89 -13.59
N GLY A 113 -41.24 -16.77 -13.91
CA GLY A 113 -40.82 -16.75 -15.33
C GLY A 113 -40.05 -15.54 -15.84
N MET A 114 -39.00 -15.09 -15.16
CA MET A 114 -37.99 -14.25 -15.83
C MET A 114 -36.66 -15.01 -15.98
N PRO A 115 -36.19 -15.30 -17.21
CA PRO A 115 -34.87 -15.84 -17.43
C PRO A 115 -33.82 -14.75 -17.20
N SER A 116 -33.05 -14.89 -16.12
CA SER A 116 -31.86 -14.08 -15.90
C SER A 116 -30.81 -14.42 -16.96
N SER A 117 -30.66 -13.57 -17.96
CA SER A 117 -29.54 -13.65 -18.89
C SER A 117 -28.30 -13.05 -18.22
N THR A 118 -27.41 -13.92 -17.75
CA THR A 118 -26.11 -13.54 -17.19
C THR A 118 -25.14 -13.17 -18.30
N LEU A 119 -25.10 -11.88 -18.65
CA LEU A 119 -24.00 -11.34 -19.45
C LEU A 119 -22.76 -11.19 -18.57
N THR A 120 -21.79 -12.08 -18.77
CA THR A 120 -20.47 -11.98 -18.14
C THR A 120 -19.58 -11.07 -18.96
N LEU A 121 -19.48 -9.80 -18.56
CA LEU A 121 -18.57 -8.85 -19.19
C LEU A 121 -17.20 -8.96 -18.51
N ARG A 122 -16.21 -9.55 -19.20
CA ARG A 122 -14.82 -9.59 -18.72
C ARG A 122 -14.17 -8.24 -18.99
N VAL A 123 -14.17 -7.38 -17.97
CA VAL A 123 -13.58 -6.02 -17.99
C VAL A 123 -12.05 -6.05 -17.84
N PHE A 124 -11.47 -7.15 -17.38
CA PHE A 124 -10.03 -7.26 -17.15
C PHE A 124 -9.52 -8.55 -17.78
N ASP A 125 -8.99 -8.45 -18.99
CA ASP A 125 -8.05 -9.45 -19.48
C ASP A 125 -6.71 -9.24 -18.76
N PRO A 126 -6.10 -10.31 -18.21
CA PRO A 126 -4.84 -10.22 -17.46
C PRO A 126 -3.61 -9.93 -18.35
N VAL A 127 -3.81 -9.66 -19.65
CA VAL A 127 -2.74 -9.44 -20.62
C VAL A 127 -2.64 -7.96 -20.95
N PRO A 128 -1.58 -7.24 -20.51
CA PRO A 128 -1.37 -5.85 -20.91
C PRO A 128 -1.09 -5.77 -22.42
N PRO A 129 -1.51 -4.69 -23.12
CA PRO A 129 -1.18 -4.52 -24.53
C PRO A 129 0.34 -4.45 -24.69
N GLY A 130 0.91 -5.41 -25.42
CA GLY A 130 2.36 -5.60 -25.59
C GLY A 130 2.96 -6.84 -24.91
N GLY A 131 2.16 -7.63 -24.17
CA GLY A 131 2.60 -8.92 -23.63
C GLY A 131 2.74 -10.00 -24.71
N LEU A 132 3.87 -10.72 -24.72
CA LEU A 132 4.14 -11.82 -25.66
C LEU A 132 3.44 -13.15 -25.27
N CYS A 133 2.71 -13.17 -24.16
CA CYS A 133 2.09 -14.37 -23.61
C CYS A 133 0.57 -14.30 -23.78
N ALA A 134 0.04 -14.89 -24.86
CA ALA A 134 -1.40 -14.93 -25.12
C ALA A 134 -2.14 -16.01 -24.32
N VAL A 135 -1.43 -17.00 -23.74
CA VAL A 135 -2.05 -18.12 -23.01
C VAL A 135 -1.23 -18.46 -21.75
N PRO A 136 -1.82 -18.42 -20.55
CA PRO A 136 -1.11 -18.65 -19.28
C PRO A 136 -0.56 -20.07 -19.13
N GLU A 137 -1.16 -21.06 -19.82
CA GLU A 137 -0.73 -22.46 -19.82
C GLU A 137 0.66 -22.67 -20.45
N LEU A 138 1.14 -21.76 -21.31
CA LEU A 138 2.45 -21.86 -21.98
C LEU A 138 3.62 -21.32 -21.14
N CYS A 139 3.35 -20.62 -20.03
CA CYS A 139 4.40 -19.99 -19.20
C CYS A 139 4.76 -20.77 -17.93
N ARG A 140 4.18 -21.96 -17.71
CA ARG A 140 4.65 -22.84 -16.63
C ARG A 140 5.98 -23.48 -17.04
N VAL A 141 7.08 -22.80 -16.73
CA VAL A 141 8.39 -23.44 -16.63
C VAL A 141 8.26 -24.48 -15.52
N THR A 142 8.20 -25.76 -15.90
CA THR A 142 8.29 -26.87 -14.96
C THR A 142 9.67 -26.79 -14.32
N LYS A 143 9.74 -26.38 -13.05
CA LYS A 143 10.97 -26.41 -12.26
C LYS A 143 11.39 -27.88 -12.17
N GLY A 144 12.38 -28.25 -12.98
CA GLY A 144 12.92 -29.60 -13.05
C GLY A 144 13.44 -30.02 -11.68
N SER A 145 12.98 -31.18 -11.22
CA SER A 145 13.58 -31.96 -10.15
C SER A 145 14.89 -32.55 -10.67
N GLN A 146 16.01 -32.12 -10.07
CA GLN A 146 17.24 -32.89 -9.90
C GLN A 146 17.99 -32.29 -8.72
#